data_AF-W1DRK0-F1
#
_entry.id   AF-W1DRK0-F1
#
_cell.length_a   1.000
_cell.length_b   1.000
_cell.length_c   1.000
_cell.angle_alpha   90.00
_cell.angle_beta   90.00
_cell.angle_gamma   90.00
#
_symmetry.space_group_name_H-M   'P 1'
#
loop_
_entity.id
_entity.type
_entity.pdbx_description
1 polymer ?
#
loop_
_entity_poly.entity_id
_entity_poly.type
_entity_poly.pdbx_seq_one_letter_code
_entity_poly.pdbx_strand_id
1 'polypeptide(L)'
;MIADRPVGVDIERRFTPQLAAELESSIISPAEKTALLRSGLPFPLALTLAFSAKESGFKACHPDVQAGVGFNDFTLAAIKEGNLRLRLSTVEYRLQWIQAGEYIITLCAP
;
A
#
# COMPACT_ATOMS: atom_id res chain seq x y z
N MET A 1 -13.14 23.97 11.70
CA MET A 1 -13.54 23.08 10.60
C MET A 1 -12.99 21.71 10.94
N ILE A 2 -13.81 20.66 10.90
CA ILE A 2 -13.40 19.26 11.14
C ILE A 2 -13.50 18.56 9.79
N ALA A 3 -12.47 17.80 9.40
CA ALA A 3 -12.52 17.01 8.17
C ALA A 3 -13.56 15.89 8.32
N ASP A 4 -14.39 15.71 7.28
CA ASP A 4 -15.46 14.70 7.22
C ASP A 4 -15.00 13.39 6.57
N ARG A 5 -13.76 13.35 6.07
CA ARG A 5 -13.15 12.20 5.40
C ARG A 5 -12.07 11.56 6.26
N PRO A 6 -12.09 10.23 6.43
CA PRO A 6 -11.00 9.52 7.11
C PRO A 6 -9.73 9.56 6.26
N VAL A 7 -8.60 9.51 6.94
CA VAL A 7 -7.29 9.25 6.33
C VAL A 7 -6.80 7.90 6.82
N GLY A 8 -6.03 7.21 5.99
CA GLY A 8 -5.35 5.99 6.36
C GLY A 8 -3.87 6.25 6.55
N VAL A 9 -3.34 5.87 7.70
CA VAL A 9 -1.91 5.97 7.99
C VAL A 9 -1.41 4.62 8.46
N ASP A 10 -0.26 4.24 7.94
CA ASP A 10 0.40 3.00 8.28
C ASP A 10 1.91 3.20 8.35
N ILE A 11 2.56 2.47 9.26
CA ILE A 11 4.00 2.51 9.45
C ILE A 11 4.51 1.09 9.51
N GLU A 12 5.48 0.77 8.66
CA GLU A 12 6.06 -0.56 8.56
C GLU A 12 7.56 -0.51 8.61
N ARG A 13 8.14 -1.48 9.31
CA ARG A 13 9.58 -1.73 9.17
C ARG A 13 9.81 -2.36 7.81
N ARG A 14 10.80 -1.85 7.07
CA ARG A 14 11.20 -2.43 5.78
C ARG A 14 11.47 -3.92 5.93
N PHE A 15 10.87 -4.70 5.03
CA PHE A 15 11.08 -6.14 5.01
C PHE A 15 12.52 -6.49 4.66
N THR A 16 13.00 -7.57 5.28
CA THR A 16 14.22 -8.22 4.84
C THR A 16 13.95 -8.96 3.53
N PRO A 17 14.98 -9.28 2.73
CA PRO A 17 14.81 -10.12 1.54
C PRO A 17 14.12 -11.46 1.81
N GLN A 18 14.42 -12.08 2.97
CA GLN A 18 13.83 -13.35 3.39
C GLN A 18 12.33 -13.20 3.66
N LEU A 19 11.96 -12.23 4.50
CA LEU A 19 10.55 -11.97 4.82
C LEU A 19 9.77 -11.56 3.57
N ALA A 20 10.38 -10.79 2.67
CA ALA A 20 9.75 -10.43 1.42
C ALA A 20 9.46 -11.65 0.53
N ALA A 21 10.38 -12.62 0.47
CA ALA A 21 10.14 -13.86 -0.28
C ALA A 21 9.03 -14.72 0.34
N GLU A 22 8.93 -14.76 1.67
CA GLU A 22 7.90 -15.50 2.40
C GLU A 22 6.50 -14.90 2.22
N LEU A 23 6.40 -13.57 2.19
CA LEU A 23 5.12 -12.87 2.13
C LEU A 23 4.67 -12.47 0.72
N GLU A 24 5.51 -12.63 -0.30
CA GLU A 24 5.21 -12.12 -1.66
C GLU A 24 3.83 -12.55 -2.15
N SER A 25 3.55 -13.86 -2.10
CA SER A 25 2.31 -14.42 -2.66
C SER A 25 1.06 -14.12 -1.83
N SER A 26 1.21 -13.71 -0.57
CA SER A 26 0.08 -13.28 0.27
C SER A 26 -0.23 -11.79 0.13
N ILE A 27 0.75 -10.99 -0.31
CA ILE A 27 0.61 -9.52 -0.41
C ILE A 27 0.19 -9.09 -1.82
N ILE A 28 0.80 -9.67 -2.85
CA ILE A 28 0.65 -9.20 -4.24
C ILE A 28 0.28 -10.31 -5.22
N SER A 29 -0.47 -9.93 -6.23
CA SER A 29 -0.70 -10.74 -7.43
C SER A 29 0.52 -10.75 -8.37
N PRO A 30 0.61 -11.70 -9.31
CA PRO A 30 1.66 -11.71 -10.34
C PRO A 30 1.72 -10.42 -11.19
N ALA A 31 0.57 -9.78 -11.42
CA ALA A 31 0.51 -8.51 -12.14
C ALA A 31 1.14 -7.37 -11.34
N GLU A 32 0.81 -7.28 -10.05
CA GLU A 32 1.41 -6.31 -9.13
C GLU A 32 2.92 -6.54 -8.97
N LYS A 33 3.38 -7.81 -8.92
CA LYS A 33 4.81 -8.14 -8.90
C LYS A 33 5.56 -7.52 -10.07
N THR A 34 4.99 -7.58 -11.26
CA THR A 34 5.60 -6.96 -12.45
C THR A 34 5.72 -5.44 -12.29
N ALA A 35 4.73 -4.78 -11.69
CA ALA A 35 4.79 -3.35 -11.39
C ALA A 35 5.88 -3.02 -10.36
N LEU A 36 6.01 -3.83 -9.30
CA LEU A 36 7.06 -3.68 -8.29
C LEU A 36 8.46 -3.81 -8.90
N LEU A 37 8.70 -4.84 -9.71
CA LEU A 37 9.99 -5.07 -10.37
C LEU A 37 10.37 -3.94 -11.34
N ARG A 38 9.39 -3.24 -11.91
CA ARG A 38 9.58 -2.09 -12.80
C ARG A 38 9.67 -0.75 -12.09
N SER A 39 9.45 -0.70 -10.78
CA SER A 39 9.38 0.56 -10.02
C SER A 39 10.74 1.27 -9.86
N GLY A 40 11.84 0.53 -10.04
CA GLY A 40 13.20 1.02 -9.72
C GLY A 40 13.54 0.97 -8.23
N LEU A 41 12.58 0.63 -7.36
CA LEU A 41 12.81 0.45 -5.92
C LEU A 41 13.37 -0.95 -5.64
N PRO A 42 14.21 -1.13 -4.60
CA PRO A 42 14.58 -2.45 -4.13
C PRO A 42 13.34 -3.29 -3.82
N PHE A 43 13.30 -4.53 -4.30
CA PHE A 43 12.10 -5.36 -4.19
C PHE A 43 11.54 -5.49 -2.75
N PRO A 44 12.36 -5.70 -1.70
CA PRO A 44 11.83 -5.75 -0.33
C PRO A 44 11.15 -4.44 0.09
N LEU A 45 11.68 -3.28 -0.32
CA LEU A 45 11.04 -1.98 -0.07
C LEU A 45 9.73 -1.85 -0.84
N ALA A 46 9.73 -2.23 -2.12
CA ALA A 46 8.55 -2.15 -2.98
C ALA A 46 7.41 -3.04 -2.44
N LEU A 47 7.75 -4.21 -1.90
CA LEU A 47 6.78 -5.12 -1.29
C LEU A 47 6.26 -4.60 0.06
N THR A 48 7.13 -4.06 0.93
CA THR A 48 6.68 -3.41 2.17
C THR A 48 5.73 -2.24 1.86
N LEU A 49 6.05 -1.45 0.83
CA LEU A 49 5.18 -0.36 0.38
C LEU A 49 3.83 -0.87 -0.14
N ALA A 50 3.80 -1.98 -0.89
CA ALA A 50 2.55 -2.56 -1.36
C ALA A 50 1.66 -3.03 -0.18
N PHE A 51 2.26 -3.66 0.82
CA PHE A 51 1.57 -4.08 2.04
C PHE A 51 1.03 -2.88 2.82
N SER A 52 1.90 -1.94 3.19
CA SER A 52 1.55 -0.76 3.96
C SER A 52 0.53 0.12 3.23
N ALA A 53 0.63 0.22 1.90
CA ALA A 53 -0.35 0.93 1.10
C ALA A 53 -1.75 0.31 1.21
N LYS A 54 -1.88 -1.02 1.14
CA LYS A 54 -3.17 -1.71 1.25
C LYS A 54 -3.79 -1.50 2.63
N GLU A 55 -3.00 -1.58 3.69
CA GLU A 55 -3.42 -1.25 5.06
C GLU A 55 -3.88 0.21 5.20
N SER A 56 -3.11 1.17 4.67
CA SER A 56 -3.52 2.57 4.60
C SER A 56 -4.78 2.77 3.76
N GLY A 57 -4.93 2.07 2.64
CA GLY A 57 -6.14 2.11 1.81
C GLY A 57 -7.38 1.66 2.58
N PHE A 58 -7.26 0.55 3.31
CA PHE A 58 -8.33 0.03 4.16
C PHE A 58 -8.72 1.01 5.28
N LYS A 59 -7.73 1.57 6.00
CA LYS A 59 -7.95 2.56 7.06
C LYS A 59 -8.59 3.86 6.56
N ALA A 60 -8.35 4.21 5.30
CA ALA A 60 -8.97 5.37 4.64
C ALA A 60 -10.40 5.12 4.14
N CYS A 61 -10.91 3.90 4.22
CA CYS A 61 -12.28 3.58 3.80
C CYS A 61 -13.30 3.91 4.91
N HIS A 62 -14.53 4.26 4.50
CA HIS A 62 -15.67 4.35 5.42
C HIS A 62 -15.93 2.97 6.08
N PRO A 63 -16.41 2.90 7.34
CA PRO A 63 -16.68 1.63 8.02
C PRO A 63 -17.54 0.64 7.23
N ASP A 64 -18.54 1.12 6.49
CA ASP A 64 -19.39 0.26 5.65
C ASP A 64 -18.61 -0.40 4.50
N VAL A 65 -17.61 0.29 3.95
CA VAL A 65 -16.71 -0.29 2.94
C VAL A 65 -15.78 -1.30 3.60
N GLN A 66 -15.21 -0.96 4.77
CA GLN A 66 -14.32 -1.87 5.53
C GLN A 66 -14.99 -3.21 5.86
N ALA A 67 -16.31 -3.22 6.12
CA ALA A 67 -17.05 -4.45 6.41
C ALA A 67 -17.19 -5.40 5.20
N GLY A 68 -17.04 -4.89 3.97
CA GLY A 68 -17.27 -5.64 2.74
C GLY A 68 -16.03 -5.89 1.88
N VAL A 69 -14.87 -5.37 2.28
CA VAL A 69 -13.63 -5.51 1.50
C VAL A 69 -12.49 -6.05 2.36
N GLY A 70 -11.65 -6.86 1.76
CA GLY A 70 -10.44 -7.40 2.36
C GLY A 70 -9.18 -6.83 1.70
N PHE A 71 -8.05 -7.23 2.26
CA PHE A 71 -6.73 -6.83 1.79
C PHE A 71 -6.50 -7.07 0.29
N ASN A 72 -6.96 -8.21 -0.24
CA ASN A 72 -6.79 -8.59 -1.65
C ASN A 72 -7.73 -7.89 -2.63
N ASP A 73 -8.75 -7.17 -2.15
CA ASP A 73 -9.63 -6.37 -3.02
C ASP A 73 -8.95 -5.06 -3.46
N PHE A 74 -7.91 -4.65 -2.73
CA PHE A 74 -7.05 -3.53 -3.12
C PHE A 74 -5.97 -4.00 -4.09
N THR A 75 -5.86 -3.30 -5.21
CA THR A 75 -4.85 -3.57 -6.24
C THR A 75 -3.92 -2.39 -6.43
N LEU A 76 -2.61 -2.65 -6.42
CA LEU A 76 -1.61 -1.62 -6.65
C LEU A 76 -1.57 -1.24 -8.15
N ALA A 77 -2.09 -0.06 -8.46
CA ALA A 77 -2.16 0.47 -9.83
C ALA A 77 -0.85 1.15 -10.27
N ALA A 78 -0.11 1.74 -9.33
CA ALA A 78 1.20 2.32 -9.60
C ALA A 78 2.05 2.41 -8.34
N ILE A 79 3.37 2.31 -8.51
CA ILE A 79 4.37 2.50 -7.46
C ILE A 79 5.57 3.23 -8.04
N LYS A 80 6.00 4.28 -7.34
CA LYS A 80 7.21 5.06 -7.63
C LYS A 80 7.74 5.69 -6.35
N GLU A 81 8.88 6.37 -6.46
CA GLU A 81 9.41 7.16 -5.34
C GLU A 81 8.41 8.21 -4.85
N GLY A 82 8.19 8.26 -3.53
CA GLY A 82 7.30 9.19 -2.83
C GLY A 82 5.78 8.96 -3.00
N ASN A 83 5.31 8.20 -4.00
CA ASN A 83 3.89 8.07 -4.28
C ASN A 83 3.46 6.66 -4.76
N LEU A 84 2.26 6.25 -4.33
CA LEU A 84 1.58 5.04 -4.80
C LEU A 84 0.16 5.37 -5.29
N ARG A 85 -0.38 4.46 -6.10
CA ARG A 85 -1.81 4.44 -6.43
C ARG A 85 -2.38 3.06 -6.15
N LEU A 86 -3.46 3.04 -5.39
CA LEU A 86 -4.27 1.85 -5.11
C LEU A 86 -5.62 1.97 -5.78
N ARG A 87 -6.21 0.84 -6.12
CA ARG A 87 -7.58 0.77 -6.63
C ARG A 87 -8.39 -0.22 -5.82
N LEU A 88 -9.60 0.19 -5.46
CA LEU A 88 -10.65 -0.66 -4.92
C LEU A 88 -11.87 -0.51 -5.83
N SER A 89 -12.24 -1.58 -6.54
CA SER A 89 -13.29 -1.54 -7.57
C SER A 89 -13.04 -0.40 -8.59
N THR A 90 -13.89 0.63 -8.64
CA THR A 90 -13.77 1.79 -9.53
C THR A 90 -13.10 3.01 -8.88
N VAL A 91 -12.78 2.95 -7.59
CA VAL A 91 -12.20 4.05 -6.82
C VAL A 91 -10.67 3.94 -6.83
N GLU A 92 -9.99 5.05 -7.13
CA GLU A 92 -8.53 5.15 -7.06
C GLU A 92 -8.12 6.01 -5.86
N TYR A 93 -7.21 5.46 -5.05
CA TYR A 93 -6.62 6.13 -3.90
C TYR A 93 -5.21 6.56 -4.22
N ARG A 94 -4.87 7.81 -3.87
CA ARG A 94 -3.51 8.33 -3.96
C ARG A 94 -2.85 8.24 -2.60
N LEU A 95 -1.66 7.69 -2.57
CA LEU A 95 -0.88 7.58 -1.35
C LEU A 95 0.44 8.32 -1.50
N GLN A 96 0.84 9.00 -0.43
CA GLN A 96 2.20 9.47 -0.28
C GLN A 96 2.95 8.53 0.67
N TRP A 97 4.26 8.43 0.50
CA TRP A 97 5.08 7.69 1.44
C TRP A 97 6.42 8.37 1.67
N ILE A 98 6.95 8.17 2.87
CA ILE A 98 8.29 8.64 3.27
C ILE A 98 9.06 7.50 3.91
N GLN A 99 10.40 7.58 3.86
CA GLN A 99 11.29 6.69 4.59
C GLN A 99 11.88 7.41 5.80
N ALA A 100 11.79 6.78 6.97
CA ALA A 100 12.35 7.23 8.23
C ALA A 100 13.29 6.15 8.79
N GLY A 101 14.55 6.16 8.34
CA GLY A 101 15.51 5.10 8.64
C GLY A 101 15.07 3.77 8.02
N GLU A 102 14.85 2.77 8.87
CA GLU A 102 14.37 1.44 8.47
C GLU A 102 12.84 1.34 8.35
N TYR A 103 12.12 2.41 8.67
CA TYR A 103 10.67 2.44 8.61
C TYR A 103 10.19 3.18 7.36
N ILE A 104 9.07 2.73 6.81
CA ILE A 104 8.27 3.47 5.83
C ILE A 104 6.97 3.93 6.49
N ILE A 105 6.51 5.11 6.11
CA ILE A 105 5.20 5.62 6.53
C ILE A 105 4.40 5.88 5.26
N THR A 106 3.21 5.29 5.16
CA THR A 106 2.28 5.53 4.05
C THR A 106 1.07 6.34 4.56
N LEU A 107 0.63 7.29 3.74
CA LEU A 107 -0.54 8.12 3.98
C LEU A 107 -1.48 7.99 2.78
N CYS A 108 -2.67 7.50 3.02
CA CYS A 108 -3.78 7.47 2.08
C CYS A 108 -4.79 8.57 2.42
N ALA A 109 -5.03 9.47 1.47
CA ALA A 109 -6.08 10.49 1.58
C ALA A 109 -7.00 10.38 0.34
N PRO A 110 -8.28 10.03 0.51
CA PRO A 110 -9.25 9.88 -0.57
C PRO A 110 -9.84 11.19 -1.10
#